data_AF-A0A1V5MU50-F1
#
_entry.id   AF-A0A1V5MU50-F1
#
_cell.length_a   1.000
_cell.length_b   1.000
_cell.length_c   1.000
_cell.angle_alpha   90.00
_cell.angle_beta   90.00
_cell.angle_gamma   90.00
#
_symmetry.space_group_name_H-M   'P 1'
#
loop_
_entity.id
_entity.type
_entity.pdbx_description
1 polymer ?
#
loop_
_entity_poly.entity_id
_entity_poly.type
_entity_poly.pdbx_seq_one_letter_code
_entity_poly.pdbx_strand_id
1 'polypeptide(L)'
;MRQQRHSFSAAIAILLAGSLLLAGCGSSTVIRSVPSGAKLYMNGEYVGTTPYDHYDTKIVGSKTQLRLKLEGYENYHTTLSRSEEVDVGAAVASFFVFPVPLLWIMKYKPVHTYELVPFNDTVVEDVIIAPEQQLTPTGASTADDKVLNDDKIMRLRQLKQMLDVKILTQAEFDAQKQRLLDNHPKTLTDADVVKLRKLKQLVDTSALTESEFETQKQLILNK
;
A
#
# COMPACT_ATOMS: atom_id res chain seq x y z
N MET A 1 -23.67 -56.79 31.97
CA MET A 1 -23.81 -55.52 31.21
C MET A 1 -22.95 -54.44 31.85
N ARG A 2 -21.76 -54.10 31.33
CA ARG A 2 -20.95 -52.98 31.89
C ARG A 2 -19.85 -52.43 30.94
N GLN A 3 -20.22 -51.80 29.82
CA GLN A 3 -19.19 -51.23 28.90
C GLN A 3 -19.60 -49.98 28.10
N GLN A 4 -20.52 -49.14 28.59
CA GLN A 4 -20.90 -47.87 27.91
C GLN A 4 -20.50 -46.57 28.63
N ARG A 5 -19.97 -46.62 29.87
CA ARG A 5 -19.66 -45.40 30.64
C ARG A 5 -18.38 -44.68 30.18
N HIS A 6 -17.39 -45.40 29.65
CA HIS A 6 -16.09 -44.82 29.28
C HIS A 6 -16.13 -44.03 27.96
N SER A 7 -16.83 -44.54 26.95
CA SER A 7 -16.95 -43.88 25.64
C SER A 7 -17.72 -42.56 25.72
N PHE A 8 -18.75 -42.47 26.57
CA PHE A 8 -19.48 -41.23 26.80
C PHE A 8 -18.62 -40.15 27.48
N SER A 9 -17.89 -40.50 28.54
CA SER A 9 -16.97 -39.56 29.22
C SER A 9 -15.81 -39.12 28.31
N ALA A 10 -15.28 -40.01 27.47
CA ALA A 10 -14.24 -39.65 26.50
C ALA A 10 -14.76 -38.69 25.43
N ALA A 11 -15.96 -38.92 24.88
CA ALA A 11 -16.57 -38.02 23.90
C ALA A 11 -16.84 -36.62 24.49
N ILE A 12 -17.33 -36.56 25.74
CA ILE A 12 -17.53 -35.28 26.47
C ILE A 12 -16.20 -34.56 26.69
N ALA A 13 -15.13 -35.27 27.08
CA ALA A 13 -13.81 -34.69 27.26
C ALA A 13 -13.21 -34.15 25.95
N ILE A 14 -13.39 -34.86 24.83
CA ILE A 14 -12.95 -34.42 23.50
C ILE A 14 -13.74 -33.18 23.04
N LEU A 15 -15.05 -33.12 23.28
CA LEU A 15 -15.87 -31.94 22.97
C LEU A 15 -15.48 -30.72 23.80
N LEU A 16 -15.23 -30.91 25.10
CA LEU A 16 -14.73 -29.84 25.98
C LEU A 16 -13.35 -29.34 25.57
N ALA A 17 -12.40 -30.25 25.31
CA ALA A 17 -11.05 -29.90 24.85
C ALA A 17 -11.09 -29.19 23.48
N GLY A 18 -11.90 -29.69 22.55
CA GLY A 18 -12.11 -29.05 21.24
C GLY A 18 -12.65 -27.63 21.38
N SER A 19 -13.71 -27.43 22.17
CA SER A 19 -14.30 -26.11 22.44
C SER A 19 -13.29 -25.13 23.03
N LEU A 20 -12.41 -25.60 23.93
CA LEU A 20 -11.36 -24.77 24.54
C LEU A 20 -10.26 -24.38 23.53
N LEU A 21 -9.89 -25.28 22.61
CA LEU A 21 -8.93 -25.01 21.53
C LEU A 21 -9.49 -24.00 20.51
N LEU A 22 -10.77 -24.10 20.15
CA LEU A 22 -11.47 -23.20 19.23
C LEU A 22 -11.47 -21.73 19.70
N ALA A 23 -11.38 -21.48 21.01
CA ALA A 23 -11.39 -20.13 21.57
C ALA A 23 -10.00 -19.46 21.65
N GLY A 24 -8.90 -20.23 21.51
CA GLY A 24 -7.56 -19.78 21.95
C GLY A 24 -6.67 -19.12 20.89
N CYS A 25 -6.93 -19.26 19.59
CA CYS A 25 -5.97 -18.87 18.55
C CYS A 25 -6.33 -17.56 17.83
N GLY A 26 -5.84 -16.44 18.38
CA GLY A 26 -5.99 -15.10 17.82
C GLY A 26 -4.78 -14.62 17.00
N SER A 27 -5.02 -13.68 16.08
CA SER A 27 -4.01 -12.92 15.35
C SER A 27 -4.27 -11.44 15.55
N SER A 28 -3.23 -10.65 15.79
CA SER A 28 -3.27 -9.19 15.75
C SER A 28 -2.64 -8.62 14.48
N THR A 29 -2.99 -7.38 14.13
CA THR A 29 -2.33 -6.58 13.08
C THR A 29 -2.57 -5.08 13.30
N VAL A 30 -1.60 -4.25 12.94
CA VAL A 30 -1.69 -2.79 13.04
C VAL A 30 -2.07 -2.18 11.69
N ILE A 31 -3.22 -1.51 11.63
CA ILE A 31 -3.70 -0.81 10.43
C ILE A 31 -3.27 0.66 10.50
N ARG A 32 -2.37 1.06 9.60
CA ARG A 32 -1.83 2.43 9.47
C ARG A 32 -2.30 3.04 8.15
N SER A 33 -2.37 4.38 8.10
CA SER A 33 -2.56 5.10 6.84
C SER A 33 -1.58 6.25 6.69
N VAL A 34 -1.38 6.67 5.45
CA VAL A 34 -0.63 7.88 5.06
C VAL A 34 -1.58 8.75 4.21
N PRO A 35 -2.07 9.89 4.72
CA PRO A 35 -1.82 10.46 6.05
C PRO A 35 -2.43 9.63 7.20
N SER A 36 -1.91 9.81 8.41
CA SER A 36 -2.47 9.25 9.65
C SER A 36 -3.77 9.95 10.08
N GLY A 37 -4.59 9.28 10.90
CA GLY A 37 -5.83 9.85 11.44
C GLY A 37 -7.08 9.57 10.60
N ALA A 38 -7.01 8.65 9.65
CA ALA A 38 -8.16 8.24 8.85
C ALA A 38 -9.17 7.45 9.71
N LYS A 39 -10.47 7.75 9.55
CA LYS A 39 -11.58 7.01 10.16
C LYS A 39 -11.65 5.62 9.52
N LEU A 40 -11.42 4.58 10.32
CA LEU A 40 -11.46 3.19 9.89
C LEU A 40 -12.85 2.60 10.12
N TYR A 41 -13.36 1.93 9.10
CA TYR A 41 -14.60 1.15 9.14
C TYR A 41 -14.30 -0.31 8.81
N MET A 42 -14.83 -1.24 9.59
CA MET A 42 -14.78 -2.68 9.31
C MET A 42 -16.19 -3.21 9.03
N ASN A 43 -16.36 -3.90 7.89
CA ASN A 43 -17.66 -4.44 7.44
C ASN A 43 -18.79 -3.38 7.42
N GLY A 44 -18.45 -2.10 7.26
CA GLY A 44 -19.37 -0.96 7.27
C GLY A 44 -19.46 -0.20 8.61
N GLU A 45 -19.15 -0.85 9.74
CA GLU A 45 -19.18 -0.27 11.09
C GLU A 45 -17.93 0.56 11.38
N TYR A 46 -18.06 1.69 12.09
CA TYR A 46 -16.93 2.51 12.52
C TYR A 46 -16.23 1.91 13.73
N VAL A 47 -14.92 1.73 13.66
CA VAL A 47 -14.15 1.05 14.72
C VAL A 47 -13.08 1.92 15.39
N GLY A 48 -12.69 3.05 14.78
CA GLY A 48 -11.67 3.95 15.32
C GLY A 48 -10.94 4.75 14.24
N THR A 49 -9.78 5.29 14.58
CA THR A 49 -8.89 6.03 13.66
C THR A 49 -7.53 5.36 13.54
N THR A 50 -6.86 5.52 12.40
CA THR A 50 -5.51 4.99 12.20
C THR A 50 -4.43 5.82 12.93
N PRO A 51 -3.38 5.20 13.51
CA PRO A 51 -3.14 3.75 13.61
C PRO A 51 -4.14 3.02 14.51
N TYR A 52 -4.59 1.83 14.09
CA TYR A 52 -5.55 1.01 14.81
C TYR A 52 -5.02 -0.42 14.99
N ASP A 53 -5.02 -0.90 16.23
CA ASP A 53 -4.65 -2.29 16.57
C ASP A 53 -5.87 -3.20 16.43
N HIS A 54 -5.86 -4.06 15.41
CA HIS A 54 -6.91 -5.06 15.17
C HIS A 54 -6.50 -6.42 15.77
N TYR A 55 -7.47 -7.17 16.32
CA TYR A 55 -7.28 -8.52 16.83
C TYR A 55 -8.51 -9.39 16.54
N ASP A 56 -8.31 -10.63 16.06
CA ASP A 56 -9.39 -11.61 15.95
C ASP A 56 -8.97 -13.08 15.96
N THR A 57 -9.97 -13.96 16.11
CA THR A 57 -9.87 -15.43 16.13
C THR A 57 -10.44 -16.10 14.85
N LYS A 58 -10.59 -15.37 13.72
CA LYS A 58 -11.51 -15.69 12.59
C LYS A 58 -11.27 -16.93 11.70
N ILE A 59 -10.32 -17.83 11.97
CA ILE A 59 -9.84 -18.91 11.05
C ILE A 59 -9.25 -18.45 9.70
N VAL A 60 -8.45 -19.33 9.08
CA VAL A 60 -7.76 -19.14 7.81
C VAL A 60 -8.71 -18.81 6.66
N GLY A 61 -8.30 -17.88 5.79
CA GLY A 61 -9.05 -17.49 4.60
C GLY A 61 -10.24 -16.55 4.85
N SER A 62 -10.56 -16.26 6.12
CA SER A 62 -11.54 -15.24 6.49
C SER A 62 -11.14 -13.86 6.01
N LYS A 63 -12.13 -13.11 5.49
CA LYS A 63 -11.98 -11.78 4.89
C LYS A 63 -12.76 -10.75 5.69
N THR A 64 -12.15 -9.60 5.94
CA THR A 64 -12.79 -8.44 6.59
C THR A 64 -12.70 -7.25 5.63
N GLN A 65 -13.84 -6.65 5.29
CA GLN A 65 -13.86 -5.47 4.43
C GLN A 65 -13.42 -4.26 5.26
N LEU A 66 -12.38 -3.56 4.80
CA LEU A 66 -11.90 -2.33 5.42
C LEU A 66 -12.24 -1.15 4.50
N ARG A 67 -12.73 -0.07 5.11
CA ARG A 67 -12.89 1.23 4.43
C ARG A 67 -12.24 2.30 5.28
N LEU A 68 -11.29 3.03 4.71
CA LEU A 68 -10.64 4.17 5.34
C LEU A 68 -11.20 5.46 4.74
N LYS A 69 -11.55 6.42 5.59
CA LYS A 69 -12.04 7.74 5.19
C LYS A 69 -11.28 8.84 5.91
N LEU A 70 -10.69 9.76 5.16
CA LEU A 70 -10.04 10.97 5.67
C LEU A 70 -10.61 12.19 4.94
N GLU A 71 -10.68 13.34 5.61
CA GLU A 71 -11.24 14.57 5.03
C GLU A 71 -10.28 15.14 3.99
N GLY A 72 -10.77 15.44 2.79
CA GLY A 72 -9.95 15.81 1.63
C GLY A 72 -9.33 14.63 0.87
N TYR A 73 -9.68 13.38 1.20
CA TYR A 73 -9.19 12.17 0.55
C TYR A 73 -10.33 11.28 0.07
N GLU A 74 -10.07 10.47 -0.96
CA GLU A 74 -11.00 9.45 -1.44
C GLU A 74 -11.25 8.37 -0.39
N ASN A 75 -12.43 7.73 -0.44
CA ASN A 75 -12.72 6.57 0.39
C ASN A 75 -11.87 5.40 -0.11
N TYR A 76 -10.89 4.95 0.68
CA TYR A 76 -10.06 3.82 0.31
C TYR A 76 -10.71 2.51 0.77
N HIS A 77 -10.98 1.61 -0.17
CA HIS A 77 -11.59 0.31 0.08
C HIS A 77 -10.56 -0.81 -0.10
N THR A 78 -10.46 -1.70 0.89
CA THR A 78 -9.56 -2.86 0.84
C THR A 78 -10.14 -4.04 1.61
N THR A 79 -9.49 -5.20 1.54
CA THR A 79 -9.94 -6.41 2.26
C THR A 79 -8.75 -7.05 2.96
N LEU A 80 -8.86 -7.16 4.29
CA LEU A 80 -7.90 -7.87 5.11
C LEU A 80 -8.21 -9.37 5.06
N SER A 81 -7.22 -10.21 4.74
CA SER A 81 -7.39 -11.67 4.57
C SER A 81 -6.52 -12.44 5.56
N ARG A 82 -7.08 -13.43 6.27
CA ARG A 82 -6.34 -14.22 7.26
C ARG A 82 -5.56 -15.36 6.58
N SER A 83 -4.64 -14.99 5.70
CA SER A 83 -3.96 -15.91 4.77
C SER A 83 -2.60 -15.37 4.31
N GLU A 84 -1.93 -14.55 5.12
CA GLU A 84 -0.78 -13.75 4.66
C GLU A 84 0.57 -14.26 5.19
N GLU A 85 0.60 -14.75 6.42
CA GLU A 85 1.78 -15.39 7.01
C GLU A 85 1.40 -16.73 7.64
N VAL A 86 2.35 -17.67 7.63
CA VAL A 86 2.24 -18.94 8.35
C VAL A 86 2.60 -18.72 9.82
N ASP A 87 1.76 -19.20 10.73
CA ASP A 87 2.14 -19.39 12.12
C ASP A 87 2.95 -20.69 12.25
N VAL A 88 4.27 -20.54 12.31
CA VAL A 88 5.22 -21.65 12.47
C VAL A 88 4.99 -22.39 13.80
N GLY A 89 4.57 -21.70 14.85
CA GLY A 89 4.22 -22.29 16.14
C GLY A 89 3.01 -23.21 16.01
N ALA A 90 1.94 -22.73 15.39
CA ALA A 90 0.75 -23.54 15.10
C ALA A 90 1.04 -24.71 14.15
N ALA A 91 1.87 -24.49 13.12
CA ALA A 91 2.28 -25.51 12.16
C ALA A 91 3.06 -26.65 12.83
N VAL A 92 4.07 -26.32 13.65
CA VAL A 92 4.86 -27.31 14.40
C VAL A 92 4.01 -27.98 15.48
N ALA A 93 3.19 -27.23 16.22
CA ALA A 93 2.28 -27.80 17.21
C ALA A 93 1.31 -28.81 16.57
N SER A 94 0.82 -28.56 15.35
CA SER A 94 -0.06 -29.49 14.62
C SER A 94 0.61 -30.80 14.22
N PHE A 95 1.95 -30.83 14.12
CA PHE A 95 2.71 -32.05 13.84
C PHE A 95 2.91 -32.93 15.09
N PHE A 96 3.04 -32.32 16.28
CA PHE A 96 3.31 -33.02 17.54
C PHE A 96 2.07 -33.22 18.44
N VAL A 97 1.04 -32.40 18.28
CA VAL A 97 -0.17 -32.38 19.12
C VAL A 97 -1.39 -32.71 18.26
N PHE A 98 -1.66 -34.00 18.11
CA PHE A 98 -2.90 -34.49 17.54
C PHE A 98 -4.01 -34.33 18.62
N PRO A 99 -5.05 -33.47 18.46
CA PRO A 99 -5.54 -32.84 17.22
C PRO A 99 -5.65 -31.30 17.33
N VAL A 100 -4.56 -30.55 17.10
CA VAL A 100 -4.67 -29.09 16.90
C VAL A 100 -5.33 -28.83 15.54
N PRO A 101 -6.44 -28.06 15.50
CA PRO A 101 -7.12 -27.76 14.23
C PRO A 101 -6.26 -26.81 13.37
N LEU A 102 -5.86 -27.28 12.19
CA LEU A 102 -5.11 -26.53 11.16
C LEU A 102 -5.81 -25.24 10.67
N LEU A 103 -7.06 -25.00 11.09
CA LEU A 103 -7.87 -23.83 10.74
C LEU A 103 -7.25 -22.49 11.17
N TRP A 104 -6.25 -22.47 12.07
CA TRP A 104 -5.57 -21.24 12.49
C TRP A 104 -4.09 -21.16 12.09
N ILE A 105 -3.61 -22.03 11.19
CA ILE A 105 -2.19 -22.04 10.74
C ILE A 105 -1.76 -20.76 10.01
N MET A 106 -2.71 -19.90 9.60
CA MET A 106 -2.45 -18.62 8.96
C MET A 106 -2.85 -17.44 9.85
N LYS A 107 -1.99 -16.43 9.86
CA LYS A 107 -2.15 -15.14 10.57
C LYS A 107 -2.16 -13.96 9.59
N TYR A 108 -2.42 -12.77 10.11
CA TYR A 108 -2.21 -11.50 9.41
C TYR A 108 -0.74 -11.10 9.43
N LYS A 109 -0.31 -10.26 8.48
CA LYS A 109 0.94 -9.50 8.64
C LYS A 109 0.86 -8.60 9.87
N PRO A 110 1.96 -8.35 10.58
CA PRO A 110 1.94 -7.55 11.80
C PRO A 110 1.55 -6.09 11.56
N VAL A 111 1.80 -5.54 10.35
CA VAL A 111 1.48 -4.14 10.01
C VAL A 111 1.01 -4.03 8.57
N HIS A 112 -0.12 -3.34 8.36
CA HIS A 112 -0.55 -2.83 7.06
C HIS A 112 -0.42 -1.32 7.03
N THR A 113 0.09 -0.76 5.94
CA THR A 113 0.11 0.69 5.71
C THR A 113 -0.59 0.97 4.38
N TYR A 114 -1.61 1.82 4.41
CA TYR A 114 -2.41 2.20 3.24
C TYR A 114 -2.18 3.67 2.89
N GLU A 115 -1.85 3.95 1.64
CA GLU A 115 -1.70 5.33 1.14
C GLU A 115 -3.06 5.82 0.62
N LEU A 116 -3.47 7.02 1.07
CA LEU A 116 -4.74 7.62 0.69
C LEU A 116 -4.53 8.61 -0.44
N VAL A 117 -5.40 8.55 -1.45
CA VAL A 117 -5.38 9.46 -2.60
C VAL A 117 -6.16 10.73 -2.22
N PRO A 118 -5.58 11.95 -2.37
CA PRO A 118 -6.31 13.19 -2.11
C PRO A 118 -7.42 13.35 -3.15
N PHE A 119 -8.56 13.92 -2.74
CA PHE A 119 -9.67 14.20 -3.65
C PHE A 119 -9.26 15.33 -4.60
N ASN A 120 -9.23 15.04 -5.89
CA ASN A 120 -8.79 16.00 -6.91
C ASN A 120 -10.04 16.59 -7.60
N ASP A 121 -10.44 17.81 -7.19
CA ASP A 121 -11.56 18.58 -7.78
C ASP A 121 -11.25 19.09 -9.22
N THR A 122 -10.57 18.29 -10.04
CA THR A 122 -10.57 18.47 -11.49
C THR A 122 -11.93 18.04 -12.02
N VAL A 123 -12.87 18.99 -11.99
CA VAL A 123 -14.19 18.90 -12.60
C VAL A 123 -14.03 18.48 -14.06
N VAL A 124 -14.31 17.21 -14.34
CA VAL A 124 -14.60 16.75 -15.69
C VAL A 124 -16.09 17.02 -15.92
N GLU A 125 -16.39 18.23 -16.38
CA GLU A 125 -17.72 18.57 -16.89
C GLU A 125 -18.03 17.70 -18.11
N ASP A 126 -19.07 16.86 -18.01
CA ASP A 126 -19.73 16.31 -19.19
C ASP A 126 -21.27 16.44 -19.04
N VAL A 127 -21.75 17.59 -19.52
CA VAL A 127 -23.07 17.87 -20.11
C VAL A 127 -24.35 17.46 -19.32
N ILE A 128 -25.04 18.47 -18.79
CA ILE A 128 -26.51 18.65 -18.98
C ILE A 128 -26.79 20.12 -19.37
N ILE A 129 -27.83 20.34 -20.17
CA ILE A 129 -28.06 21.50 -21.06
C ILE A 129 -28.87 22.65 -20.39
N ALA A 130 -28.26 23.85 -20.31
CA ALA A 130 -28.80 25.24 -20.46
C ALA A 130 -30.08 25.73 -19.67
N PRO A 131 -30.37 27.06 -19.59
CA PRO A 131 -29.61 28.24 -20.04
C PRO A 131 -29.35 29.34 -18.97
N GLU A 132 -28.40 30.23 -19.29
CA GLU A 132 -28.27 31.65 -18.90
C GLU A 132 -28.45 32.11 -17.43
N GLN A 133 -27.33 32.54 -16.83
CA GLN A 133 -27.14 33.98 -16.57
C GLN A 133 -25.65 34.36 -16.57
N GLN A 134 -25.32 35.47 -17.22
CA GLN A 134 -23.97 35.87 -17.62
C GLN A 134 -23.54 37.13 -16.87
N LEU A 135 -22.31 37.17 -16.34
CA LEU A 135 -21.48 38.37 -16.17
C LEU A 135 -20.07 38.00 -15.67
N THR A 136 -19.06 38.27 -16.50
CA THR A 136 -17.62 38.27 -16.17
C THR A 136 -17.20 39.70 -15.75
N PRO A 137 -15.91 40.04 -15.50
CA PRO A 137 -14.71 39.25 -15.20
C PRO A 137 -14.00 39.72 -13.90
N THR A 138 -12.78 39.20 -13.63
CA THR A 138 -11.59 39.87 -13.04
C THR A 138 -10.95 39.09 -11.88
N GLY A 139 -9.68 38.72 -12.02
CA GLY A 139 -8.88 38.09 -10.96
C GLY A 139 -7.61 37.41 -11.50
N ALA A 140 -6.53 38.16 -11.69
CA ALA A 140 -5.26 37.66 -12.21
C ALA A 140 -4.30 37.16 -11.10
N SER A 141 -3.31 36.35 -11.50
CA SER A 141 -2.04 36.09 -10.78
C SER A 141 -2.04 35.20 -9.53
N THR A 142 -2.75 34.07 -9.51
CA THR A 142 -2.52 32.99 -8.50
C THR A 142 -2.59 31.54 -9.02
N ALA A 143 -3.07 31.29 -10.23
CA ALA A 143 -3.17 29.92 -10.76
C ALA A 143 -1.82 29.37 -11.26
N ASP A 144 -1.09 30.17 -12.05
CA ASP A 144 0.09 29.70 -12.79
C ASP A 144 1.26 29.29 -11.88
N ASP A 145 1.49 30.04 -10.79
CA ASP A 145 2.52 29.73 -9.80
C ASP A 145 2.24 28.42 -9.04
N LYS A 146 0.96 28.12 -8.76
CA LYS A 146 0.59 26.86 -8.10
C LYS A 146 0.88 25.67 -9.01
N VAL A 147 0.47 25.76 -10.28
CA VAL A 147 0.69 24.70 -11.28
C VAL A 147 2.18 24.46 -11.52
N LEU A 148 2.98 25.52 -11.62
CA LEU A 148 4.44 25.42 -11.75
C LEU A 148 5.11 24.75 -10.53
N ASN A 149 4.61 25.03 -9.32
CA ASN A 149 5.13 24.43 -8.10
C ASN A 149 4.73 22.95 -7.96
N ASP A 150 3.51 22.58 -8.35
CA ASP A 150 3.06 21.18 -8.35
C ASP A 150 3.86 20.31 -9.35
N ASP A 151 4.18 20.82 -10.55
CA ASP A 151 5.08 20.15 -11.52
C ASP A 151 6.50 19.95 -10.94
N LYS A 152 7.08 21.00 -10.32
CA LYS A 152 8.38 20.90 -9.64
C LYS A 152 8.37 19.82 -8.56
N ILE A 153 7.32 19.76 -7.73
CA ILE A 153 7.16 18.75 -6.68
C ILE A 153 7.07 17.34 -7.29
N MET A 154 6.36 17.16 -8.40
CA MET A 154 6.27 15.87 -9.09
C MET A 154 7.63 15.40 -9.62
N ARG A 155 8.40 16.27 -10.28
CA ARG A 155 9.76 15.94 -10.78
C ARG A 155 10.75 15.61 -9.68
N LEU A 156 10.68 16.32 -8.54
CA LEU A 156 11.50 16.02 -7.36
C LEU A 156 11.23 14.61 -6.79
N ARG A 157 9.97 14.14 -6.81
CA ARG A 157 9.62 12.76 -6.43
C ARG A 157 10.20 11.74 -7.41
N GLN A 158 10.10 11.99 -8.71
CA GLN A 158 10.67 11.13 -9.74
C GLN A 158 12.20 11.00 -9.61
N LEU A 159 12.92 12.11 -9.40
CA LEU A 159 14.37 12.09 -9.17
C LEU A 159 14.74 11.24 -7.94
N LYS A 160 13.99 11.36 -6.84
CA LYS A 160 14.24 10.58 -5.64
C LYS A 160 14.05 9.07 -5.91
N GLN A 161 12.98 8.71 -6.63
CA GLN A 161 12.75 7.33 -7.03
C GLN A 161 13.92 6.77 -7.87
N MET A 162 14.51 7.57 -8.76
CA MET A 162 15.67 7.16 -9.58
C MET A 162 16.96 6.93 -8.76
N LEU A 163 17.15 7.67 -7.68
CA LEU A 163 18.21 7.43 -6.70
C LEU A 163 17.96 6.12 -5.93
N ASP A 164 16.73 5.92 -5.43
CA ASP A 164 16.35 4.73 -4.66
C ASP A 164 16.52 3.42 -5.47
N VAL A 165 16.21 3.43 -6.78
CA VAL A 165 16.46 2.26 -7.67
C VAL A 165 17.89 2.15 -8.21
N LYS A 166 18.84 2.93 -7.66
CA LYS A 166 20.25 3.00 -8.06
C LYS A 166 20.46 3.23 -9.57
N ILE A 167 19.59 4.02 -10.21
CA ILE A 167 19.78 4.46 -11.60
C ILE A 167 20.67 5.71 -11.64
N LEU A 168 20.53 6.58 -10.63
CA LEU A 168 21.25 7.84 -10.50
C LEU A 168 22.11 7.80 -9.23
N THR A 169 23.33 8.36 -9.28
CA THR A 169 24.16 8.51 -8.06
C THR A 169 23.71 9.72 -7.24
N GLN A 170 24.09 9.77 -5.96
CA GLN A 170 23.73 10.87 -5.06
C GLN A 170 24.16 12.25 -5.61
N ALA A 171 25.38 12.36 -6.13
CA ALA A 171 25.91 13.61 -6.69
C ALA A 171 25.15 14.07 -7.95
N GLU A 172 24.74 13.12 -8.80
CA GLU A 172 23.96 13.41 -10.00
C GLU A 172 22.50 13.80 -9.66
N PHE A 173 21.92 13.19 -8.60
CA PHE A 173 20.61 13.55 -8.07
C PHE A 173 20.59 15.00 -7.56
N ASP A 174 21.57 15.40 -6.74
CA ASP A 174 21.61 16.74 -6.17
C ASP A 174 21.85 17.81 -7.26
N ALA A 175 22.65 17.51 -8.29
CA ALA A 175 22.83 18.37 -9.46
C ALA A 175 21.54 18.55 -10.28
N GLN A 176 20.78 17.48 -10.52
CA GLN A 176 19.48 17.56 -11.23
C GLN A 176 18.43 18.31 -10.39
N LYS A 177 18.38 18.06 -9.08
CA LYS A 177 17.51 18.77 -8.13
C LYS A 177 17.76 20.28 -8.14
N GLN A 178 19.03 20.71 -8.13
CA GLN A 178 19.36 22.13 -8.16
C GLN A 178 18.94 22.79 -9.49
N ARG A 179 19.15 22.11 -10.63
CA ARG A 179 18.71 22.60 -11.96
C ARG A 179 17.19 22.76 -12.08
N LEU A 180 16.39 21.88 -11.45
CA LEU A 180 14.94 22.00 -11.42
C LEU A 180 14.44 23.19 -10.60
N LEU A 181 15.13 23.51 -9.49
CA LEU A 181 14.78 24.66 -8.65
C LEU A 181 15.12 25.99 -9.35
N ASP A 182 16.20 26.00 -10.14
CA ASP A 182 16.70 27.16 -10.89
C ASP A 182 16.04 27.33 -12.29
N ASN A 183 14.98 26.59 -12.60
CA ASN A 183 14.23 26.64 -13.86
C ASN A 183 15.10 26.49 -15.14
N HIS A 184 16.24 25.80 -15.05
CA HIS A 184 17.21 25.74 -16.14
C HIS A 184 16.71 24.86 -17.32
N PRO A 185 16.86 25.25 -18.61
CA PRO A 185 16.33 24.50 -19.75
C PRO A 185 17.02 23.14 -20.03
N LYS A 186 18.00 22.74 -19.20
CA LYS A 186 18.71 21.45 -19.25
C LYS A 186 18.31 20.50 -18.11
N THR A 187 17.06 20.56 -17.68
CA THR A 187 16.48 19.60 -16.74
C THR A 187 16.05 18.33 -17.46
N LEU A 188 16.28 17.17 -16.84
CA LEU A 188 15.92 15.86 -17.40
C LEU A 188 14.42 15.81 -17.77
N THR A 189 14.10 15.45 -19.02
CA THR A 189 12.71 15.39 -19.50
C THR A 189 12.05 14.03 -19.22
N ASP A 190 10.72 13.95 -19.17
CA ASP A 190 10.01 12.68 -18.98
C ASP A 190 10.39 11.63 -20.04
N ALA A 191 10.63 12.05 -21.28
CA ALA A 191 11.08 11.18 -22.36
C ALA A 191 12.47 10.59 -22.09
N ASP A 192 13.33 11.31 -21.37
CA ASP A 192 14.66 10.85 -20.97
C ASP A 192 14.60 9.94 -19.73
N VAL A 193 13.70 10.20 -18.79
CA VAL A 193 13.38 9.30 -17.67
C VAL A 193 12.89 7.94 -18.18
N VAL A 194 12.03 7.91 -19.20
CA VAL A 194 11.56 6.66 -19.83
C VAL A 194 12.72 5.88 -20.48
N LYS A 195 13.67 6.56 -21.14
CA LYS A 195 14.87 5.91 -21.69
C LYS A 195 15.74 5.31 -20.59
N LEU A 196 16.01 6.04 -19.51
CA LEU A 196 16.81 5.55 -18.39
C LEU A 196 16.19 4.31 -17.72
N ARG A 197 14.87 4.28 -17.53
CA ARG A 197 14.16 3.08 -17.05
C ARG A 197 14.30 1.89 -18.01
N LYS A 198 14.14 2.13 -19.32
CA LYS A 198 14.29 1.08 -20.34
C LYS A 198 15.72 0.54 -20.40
N LEU A 199 16.73 1.41 -20.29
CA LEU A 199 18.14 1.01 -20.22
C LEU A 199 18.41 0.14 -18.98
N LYS A 200 17.87 0.50 -17.81
CA LYS A 200 18.01 -0.31 -16.60
C LYS A 200 17.34 -1.68 -16.77
N GLN A 201 16.14 -1.74 -17.34
CA GLN A 201 15.47 -3.00 -17.65
C GLN A 201 16.29 -3.90 -18.60
N LEU A 202 17.01 -3.33 -19.57
CA LEU A 202 17.88 -4.09 -20.48
C LEU A 202 19.11 -4.68 -19.76
N VAL A 203 19.70 -3.95 -18.79
CA VAL A 203 20.75 -4.48 -17.91
C VAL A 203 20.21 -5.59 -17.02
N ASP A 204 19.06 -5.37 -16.37
CA ASP A 204 18.44 -6.35 -15.48
C ASP A 204 18.02 -7.65 -16.22
N THR A 205 17.82 -7.57 -17.54
CA THR A 205 17.54 -8.73 -18.42
C THR A 205 18.82 -9.37 -18.99
N SER A 206 20.01 -8.93 -18.56
CA SER A 206 21.32 -9.33 -19.10
C SER A 206 21.49 -9.09 -20.61
N ALA A 207 20.69 -8.19 -21.20
CA ALA A 207 20.70 -7.87 -22.61
C ALA A 207 21.67 -6.72 -22.97
N LEU A 208 22.28 -6.09 -21.96
CA LEU A 208 23.23 -4.99 -22.08
C LEU A 208 24.27 -5.09 -20.96
N THR A 209 25.53 -4.75 -21.23
CA THR A 209 26.57 -4.74 -20.20
C THR A 209 26.53 -3.45 -19.35
N GLU A 210 27.04 -3.52 -18.12
CA GLU A 210 27.01 -2.40 -17.17
C GLU A 210 27.83 -1.17 -17.66
N SER A 211 28.89 -1.40 -18.43
CA SER A 211 29.68 -0.35 -19.08
C SER A 211 28.95 0.35 -20.23
N GLU A 212 28.18 -0.39 -21.03
CA GLU A 212 27.33 0.18 -22.08
C GLU A 212 26.15 0.97 -21.51
N PHE A 213 25.62 0.53 -20.35
CA PHE A 213 24.59 1.25 -19.61
C PHE A 213 25.08 2.60 -19.09
N GLU A 214 26.21 2.65 -18.37
CA GLU A 214 26.74 3.91 -17.85
C GLU A 214 27.13 4.87 -18.98
N THR A 215 27.67 4.35 -20.10
CA THR A 215 27.95 5.17 -21.29
C THR A 215 26.68 5.83 -21.85
N GLN A 216 25.58 5.08 -22.01
CA GLN A 216 24.32 5.62 -22.53
C GLN A 216 23.60 6.53 -21.51
N LYS A 217 23.70 6.22 -20.22
CA LYS A 217 23.19 7.06 -19.13
C LYS A 217 23.84 8.44 -19.13
N GLN A 218 25.17 8.53 -19.24
CA GLN A 218 25.88 9.82 -19.29
C GLN A 218 25.50 10.65 -20.53
N LEU A 219 25.27 10.01 -21.69
CA LEU A 219 24.79 10.68 -22.90
C LEU A 219 23.38 11.27 -22.75
N ILE A 220 22.51 10.64 -21.95
CA ILE A 220 21.16 11.15 -21.66
C ILE A 220 21.22 12.26 -20.59
N LEU A 221 22.11 12.15 -19.61
CA LEU A 221 22.20 13.07 -18.46
C LEU A 221 22.87 14.41 -18.78
N ASN A 222 23.74 14.46 -19.81
CA ASN A 222 24.53 15.63 -20.21
C ASN A 222 24.01 16.36 -21.47
N LYS A 223 22.78 16.06 -21.90
CA LYS A 223 22.14 16.68 -23.06
C LYS A 223 21.60 18.08 -22.73
#